data_AF-A0A3A4P3D9-F1
#
_entry.id   AF-A0A3A4P3D9-F1
#
_cell.length_a   1.000
_cell.length_b   1.000
_cell.length_c   1.000
_cell.angle_alpha   90.00
_cell.angle_beta   90.00
_cell.angle_gamma   90.00
#
_symmetry.space_group_name_H-M   'P 1'
#
loop_
_entity.id
_entity.type
_entity.pdbx_description
1 polymer ?
#
loop_
_entity_poly.entity_id
_entity_poly.type
_entity_poly.pdbx_seq_one_letter_code
_entity_poly.pdbx_strand_id
1 'polypeptide(L)'
;MGVSSIVQALGLAPHTYPCLLHFFHSTAWTVERLMAYWWQWQTQHPFAFRVGDRIVLVADHTKTPKDGRKMPAVTTLHQDSETSSQPGFFRGHNWGCVSQLMTDGKKYWATPLLAHIHQGLDPLKFLPKLKQNKP
;
A
#
# COMPACT_ATOMS: atom_id res chain seq x y z
N MET A 1 11.32 0.46 0.73
CA MET A 1 11.90 -0.80 1.23
C MET A 1 12.61 -1.47 0.07
N GLY A 2 13.82 -2.00 0.26
CA GLY A 2 14.55 -2.75 -0.76
C GLY A 2 14.41 -4.25 -0.56
N VAL A 3 14.74 -5.05 -1.58
CA VAL A 3 14.70 -6.53 -1.50
C VAL A 3 15.60 -7.06 -0.38
N SER A 4 16.76 -6.44 -0.16
CA SER A 4 17.66 -6.81 0.95
C SER A 4 16.99 -6.65 2.33
N SER A 5 16.17 -5.61 2.51
CA SER A 5 15.42 -5.40 3.76
C SER A 5 14.37 -6.48 3.97
N ILE A 6 13.75 -6.99 2.89
CA ILE A 6 12.77 -8.09 2.97
C ILE A 6 13.46 -9.39 3.39
N VAL A 7 14.59 -9.72 2.77
CA VAL A 7 15.39 -10.91 3.11
C VAL A 7 15.75 -10.90 4.59
N GLN A 8 16.22 -9.76 5.10
CA GLN A 8 16.57 -9.62 6.51
C GLN A 8 15.35 -9.68 7.44
N ALA A 9 14.29 -8.94 7.13
CA ALA A 9 13.09 -8.87 7.98
C ALA A 9 12.38 -10.22 8.12
N LEU A 10 12.44 -11.07 7.08
CA LEU A 10 11.84 -12.40 7.07
C LEU A 10 12.82 -13.51 7.47
N GLY A 11 14.07 -13.19 7.81
CA GLY A 11 15.09 -14.19 8.16
C GLY A 11 15.43 -15.17 7.03
N LEU A 12 15.28 -14.74 5.78
CA LEU A 12 15.52 -15.59 4.62
C LEU A 12 17.02 -15.78 4.38
N ALA A 13 17.38 -16.94 3.84
CA ALA A 13 18.77 -17.21 3.50
C ALA A 13 19.28 -16.24 2.40
N PRO A 14 20.55 -15.80 2.43
CA PRO A 14 21.07 -14.79 1.49
C PRO A 14 20.87 -15.12 0.01
N HIS A 15 20.90 -16.41 -0.35
CA HIS A 15 20.69 -16.87 -1.73
C HIS A 15 19.25 -16.67 -2.25
N THR A 16 18.30 -16.29 -1.40
CA THR A 16 16.92 -15.95 -1.80
C THR A 16 16.82 -14.56 -2.43
N TYR A 17 17.83 -13.70 -2.24
CA TYR A 17 17.86 -12.35 -2.81
C TYR A 17 17.65 -12.30 -4.34
N PRO A 18 18.41 -13.04 -5.18
CA PRO A 18 18.19 -13.06 -6.62
C PRO A 18 16.80 -13.62 -7.00
N CYS A 19 16.28 -14.61 -6.27
CA CYS A 19 14.94 -15.14 -6.51
C CYS A 19 13.85 -14.09 -6.27
N LEU A 20 13.96 -13.32 -5.20
CA LEU A 20 13.02 -12.22 -4.92
C LEU A 20 13.14 -11.10 -5.94
N LEU A 21 14.36 -10.76 -6.41
CA LEU A 21 14.53 -9.82 -7.51
C LEU A 21 13.82 -10.29 -8.78
N HIS A 22 14.02 -11.55 -9.15
CA HIS A 22 13.34 -12.14 -10.32
C HIS A 22 11.83 -12.15 -10.13
N PHE A 23 11.35 -12.45 -8.92
CA PHE A 23 9.93 -12.40 -8.59
C PHE A 23 9.35 -11.00 -8.84
N PHE A 24 9.95 -9.93 -8.29
CA PHE A 24 9.46 -8.56 -8.44
C PHE A 24 9.53 -8.01 -9.87
N HIS A 25 10.38 -8.57 -10.72
CA HIS A 25 10.53 -8.16 -12.12
C HIS A 25 9.80 -9.11 -13.09
N SER A 26 9.15 -10.16 -12.58
CA SER A 26 8.46 -11.14 -13.40
C SER A 26 7.20 -10.56 -14.02
N THR A 27 6.95 -10.90 -15.27
CA THR A 27 5.69 -10.61 -15.98
C THR A 27 4.66 -11.74 -15.83
N ALA A 28 4.99 -12.82 -15.12
CA ALA A 28 4.10 -13.97 -14.93
C ALA A 28 2.91 -13.67 -14.00
N TRP A 29 2.98 -12.58 -13.22
CA TRP A 29 1.93 -12.15 -12.31
C TRP A 29 1.79 -10.62 -12.36
N THR A 30 0.66 -10.11 -11.86
CA THR A 30 0.43 -8.68 -11.67
C THR A 30 0.01 -8.42 -10.23
N VAL A 31 0.29 -7.22 -9.73
CA VAL A 31 -0.06 -6.83 -8.36
C VAL A 31 -1.56 -6.96 -8.14
N GLU A 32 -2.37 -6.56 -9.12
CA GLU A 32 -3.84 -6.60 -9.06
C GLU A 32 -4.35 -8.03 -8.90
N ARG A 33 -3.80 -8.99 -9.66
CA ARG A 33 -4.17 -10.40 -9.55
C ARG A 33 -3.74 -11.00 -8.22
N LEU A 34 -2.52 -10.70 -7.77
CA LEU A 34 -2.02 -11.17 -6.48
C LEU A 34 -2.88 -10.63 -5.32
N MET A 35 -3.28 -9.36 -5.40
CA MET A 35 -4.16 -8.72 -4.43
C MET A 35 -5.57 -9.31 -4.44
N ALA A 36 -6.13 -9.63 -5.60
CA ALA A 36 -7.44 -10.29 -5.68
C ALA A 36 -7.44 -11.65 -4.97
N TYR A 37 -6.39 -12.46 -5.17
CA TYR A 37 -6.24 -13.73 -4.44
C TYR A 37 -6.08 -13.51 -2.93
N TRP A 38 -5.30 -12.51 -2.54
CA TRP A 38 -5.13 -12.15 -1.13
C TRP A 38 -6.45 -11.75 -0.47
N TRP A 39 -7.25 -10.91 -1.14
CA TRP A 39 -8.56 -10.49 -0.64
C TRP A 39 -9.54 -11.66 -0.55
N GLN A 40 -9.57 -12.52 -1.55
CA GLN A 40 -10.40 -13.72 -1.52
C GLN A 40 -10.03 -14.62 -0.34
N TRP A 41 -8.74 -14.87 -0.12
CA TRP A 41 -8.29 -15.67 1.01
C TRP A 41 -8.66 -15.03 2.36
N GLN A 42 -8.45 -13.72 2.50
CA GLN A 42 -8.70 -13.02 3.76
C GLN A 42 -10.20 -12.93 4.10
N THR A 43 -11.06 -12.69 3.11
CA THR A 43 -12.52 -12.63 3.30
C THR A 43 -13.14 -13.97 3.68
N GLN A 44 -12.52 -15.08 3.26
CA GLN A 44 -12.95 -16.45 3.59
C GLN A 44 -12.30 -16.98 4.87
N HIS A 45 -11.33 -16.27 5.43
CA HIS A 45 -10.58 -16.75 6.58
C HIS A 45 -11.48 -16.92 7.82
N PRO A 46 -11.34 -18.01 8.59
CA PRO A 46 -12.10 -18.21 9.83
C PRO A 46 -11.98 -17.10 10.89
N PHE A 47 -10.93 -16.29 10.83
CA PHE A 47 -10.69 -15.19 11.77
C PHE A 47 -11.25 -13.85 11.27
N ALA A 48 -11.92 -13.82 10.12
CA ALA A 48 -12.57 -12.61 9.61
C ALA A 48 -13.65 -12.17 10.60
N PHE A 49 -13.50 -10.99 11.21
CA PHE A 49 -14.53 -10.47 12.10
C PHE A 49 -15.73 -10.02 11.28
N ARG A 50 -16.92 -10.46 11.71
CA ARG A 50 -18.18 -10.14 11.05
C ARG A 50 -19.21 -9.62 12.04
N VAL A 51 -20.03 -8.69 11.58
CA VAL A 51 -21.25 -8.24 12.26
C VAL A 51 -22.42 -8.71 11.42
N GLY A 52 -23.11 -9.76 11.89
CA GLY A 52 -23.98 -10.57 11.03
C GLY A 52 -23.15 -11.20 9.90
N ASP A 53 -23.64 -11.10 8.66
CA ASP A 53 -22.97 -11.65 7.48
C ASP A 53 -21.98 -10.69 6.80
N ARG A 54 -21.67 -9.55 7.44
CA ARG A 54 -20.84 -8.49 6.84
C ARG A 54 -19.45 -8.46 7.46
N ILE A 55 -18.42 -8.43 6.61
CA ILE A 55 -17.03 -8.19 7.05
C ILE A 55 -16.86 -6.75 7.54
N VAL A 56 -16.03 -6.56 8.55
CA VAL A 56 -15.67 -5.23 9.04
C VAL A 56 -14.34 -4.80 8.47
N LEU A 57 -14.32 -3.62 7.83
CA LEU A 57 -13.13 -2.99 7.29
C LEU A 57 -12.75 -1.78 8.15
N VAL A 58 -11.45 -1.61 8.36
CA VAL A 58 -10.86 -0.44 9.02
C VAL A 58 -9.96 0.24 8.01
N ALA A 59 -10.08 1.56 7.89
CA ALA A 59 -9.28 2.34 6.98
C ALA A 59 -8.71 3.55 7.70
N ASP A 60 -7.47 3.89 7.38
CA ASP A 60 -6.81 5.10 7.86
C ASP A 60 -5.91 5.67 6.75
N HIS A 61 -5.55 6.94 6.89
CA HIS A 61 -4.61 7.61 5.99
C HIS A 61 -3.61 8.43 6.79
N THR A 62 -2.40 8.56 6.24
CA THR A 62 -1.35 9.32 6.90
C THR A 62 -0.50 10.09 5.90
N LYS A 63 -0.01 11.24 6.34
CA LYS A 63 0.94 12.07 5.60
C LYS A 63 2.33 11.80 6.17
N THR A 64 3.22 11.25 5.36
CA THR A 64 4.57 10.88 5.80
C THR A 64 5.62 11.74 5.09
N PRO A 65 6.49 12.47 5.80
CA PRO A 65 7.55 13.26 5.17
C PRO A 65 8.55 12.37 4.45
N LYS A 66 9.09 12.87 3.34
CA LYS A 66 10.08 12.21 2.49
C LYS A 66 11.12 13.21 2.01
N ASP A 67 12.38 12.93 2.30
CA ASP A 67 13.52 13.76 1.85
C ASP A 67 14.04 13.38 0.45
N GLY A 68 13.49 12.31 -0.14
CA GLY A 68 13.90 11.81 -1.44
C GLY A 68 13.55 12.78 -2.58
N ARG A 69 14.53 13.56 -3.06
CA ARG A 69 14.31 14.53 -4.15
C ARG A 69 13.83 13.92 -5.47
N LYS A 70 14.22 12.66 -5.75
CA LYS A 70 13.82 11.90 -6.96
C LYS A 70 12.75 10.84 -6.68
N MET A 71 12.18 10.81 -5.47
CA MET A 71 11.17 9.82 -5.14
C MET A 71 9.86 10.18 -5.85
N PRO A 72 9.27 9.25 -6.65
CA PRO A 72 8.04 9.52 -7.38
C PRO A 72 6.87 9.79 -6.43
N ALA A 73 5.85 10.49 -6.92
CA ALA A 73 4.63 10.85 -6.20
C ALA A 73 4.81 11.71 -4.92
N VAL A 74 6.01 12.24 -4.66
CA VAL A 74 6.23 13.16 -3.53
C VAL A 74 5.68 14.55 -3.86
N THR A 75 4.68 14.97 -3.10
CA THR A 75 4.04 16.30 -3.21
C THR A 75 4.29 17.14 -1.98
N THR A 76 4.05 18.45 -2.09
CA THR A 76 3.97 19.33 -0.92
C THR A 76 2.63 19.11 -0.24
N LEU A 77 2.66 18.78 1.06
CA LEU A 77 1.50 18.46 1.88
C LEU A 77 1.37 19.51 2.98
N HIS A 78 0.15 19.96 3.24
CA HIS A 78 -0.16 20.77 4.41
C HIS A 78 -0.27 19.88 5.64
N GLN A 79 0.27 20.33 6.77
CA GLN A 79 0.11 19.65 8.05
C GLN A 79 -1.11 20.22 8.78
N ASP A 80 -2.18 19.43 8.86
CA ASP A 80 -3.44 19.85 9.47
C ASP A 80 -3.44 19.71 11.01
N SER A 81 -2.37 19.14 11.58
CA SER A 81 -2.22 18.98 13.02
C SER A 81 -1.69 20.27 13.66
N GLU A 82 -2.49 20.88 14.53
CA GLU A 82 -2.15 22.06 15.35
C GLU A 82 -1.11 21.73 16.45
N THR A 83 0.09 21.29 16.06
CA THR A 83 1.24 21.19 16.97
C THR A 83 2.25 22.23 16.56
N SER A 84 2.52 23.18 17.46
CA SER A 84 3.23 24.45 17.21
C SER A 84 4.71 24.33 16.80
N SER A 85 5.24 23.11 16.67
CA SER A 85 6.66 22.83 16.46
C SER A 85 7.00 22.23 15.09
N GLN A 86 6.02 22.01 14.21
CA GLN A 86 6.25 21.44 12.88
C GLN A 86 5.96 22.47 11.77
N PRO A 87 6.73 22.48 10.67
CA PRO A 87 6.50 23.39 9.55
C PRO A 87 5.12 23.12 8.93
N GLY A 88 4.35 24.19 8.65
CA GLY A 88 2.99 24.06 8.10
C GLY A 88 2.91 23.35 6.75
N PHE A 89 4.03 23.17 6.05
CA PHE A 89 4.15 22.37 4.84
C PHE A 89 5.41 21.52 4.85
N PHE A 90 5.30 20.30 4.34
CA PHE A 90 6.44 19.43 4.10
C PHE A 90 6.27 18.65 2.80
N ARG A 91 7.38 18.11 2.27
CA ARG A 91 7.34 17.21 1.10
C ARG A 91 7.18 15.78 1.58
N GLY A 92 6.21 15.06 1.04
CA GLY A 92 5.92 13.71 1.50
C GLY A 92 4.95 12.95 0.61
N HIS A 93 4.52 11.81 1.13
CA HIS A 93 3.45 11.00 0.56
C HIS A 93 2.22 11.07 1.46
N ASN A 94 1.08 11.34 0.85
CA ASN A 94 -0.21 11.05 1.46
C ASN A 94 -0.62 9.66 0.98
N TRP A 95 -0.72 8.70 1.89
CA TRP A 95 -1.07 7.33 1.58
C TRP A 95 -2.11 6.81 2.58
N GLY A 96 -2.99 5.93 2.10
CA GLY A 96 -3.99 5.27 2.91
C GLY A 96 -3.78 3.77 2.96
N CYS A 97 -4.33 3.15 4.00
CA CYS A 97 -4.39 1.71 4.15
C CYS A 97 -5.82 1.30 4.52
N VAL A 98 -6.36 0.31 3.80
CA VAL A 98 -7.58 -0.40 4.15
C VAL A 98 -7.18 -1.79 4.63
N SER A 99 -7.77 -2.22 5.74
CA SER A 99 -7.51 -3.50 6.38
C SER A 99 -8.82 -4.19 6.73
N GLN A 100 -8.83 -5.52 6.71
CA GLN A 100 -9.92 -6.30 7.29
C GLN A 100 -9.68 -6.46 8.79
N LEU A 101 -10.72 -6.27 9.60
CA LEU A 101 -10.66 -6.59 11.01
C LEU A 101 -10.72 -8.10 11.20
N MET A 102 -9.75 -8.64 11.93
CA MET A 102 -9.62 -10.05 12.23
C MET A 102 -9.67 -10.28 13.74
N THR A 103 -10.10 -11.46 14.17
CA THR A 103 -10.14 -11.85 15.57
C THR A 103 -9.99 -13.35 15.79
N ASP A 104 -9.43 -13.72 16.93
CA ASP A 104 -9.44 -15.09 17.50
C ASP A 104 -10.46 -15.23 18.65
N GLY A 105 -11.32 -14.22 18.84
CA GLY A 105 -12.28 -14.11 19.93
C GLY A 105 -11.75 -13.41 21.19
N LYS A 106 -10.43 -13.27 21.36
CA LYS A 106 -9.80 -12.59 22.52
C LYS A 106 -9.06 -11.33 22.12
N LYS A 107 -8.54 -11.29 20.90
CA LYS A 107 -7.75 -10.20 20.34
C LYS A 107 -8.33 -9.78 19.01
N TYR A 108 -8.09 -8.53 18.68
CA TYR A 108 -8.42 -7.96 17.40
C TYR A 108 -7.14 -7.45 16.74
N TRP A 109 -7.03 -7.64 15.44
CA TRP A 109 -5.94 -7.07 14.66
C TRP A 109 -6.43 -6.68 13.27
N ALA A 110 -5.82 -5.65 12.71
CA ALA A 110 -6.07 -5.22 11.35
C ALA A 110 -5.12 -5.97 10.41
N THR A 111 -5.64 -6.73 9.46
CA THR A 111 -4.82 -7.33 8.41
C THR A 111 -4.95 -6.51 7.13
N PRO A 112 -3.84 -5.96 6.58
CA PRO A 112 -3.90 -5.09 5.41
C PRO A 112 -4.52 -5.77 4.19
N LEU A 113 -5.42 -5.06 3.52
CA LEU A 113 -5.97 -5.40 2.20
C LEU A 113 -5.28 -4.59 1.10
N LEU A 114 -5.16 -3.28 1.31
CA LEU A 114 -4.72 -2.33 0.28
C LEU A 114 -3.99 -1.17 0.94
N ALA A 115 -2.82 -0.81 0.44
CA ALA A 115 -2.14 0.41 0.84
C ALA A 115 -1.66 1.18 -0.39
N HIS A 116 -2.15 2.40 -0.59
CA HIS A 116 -1.92 3.19 -1.81
C HIS A 116 -1.54 4.64 -1.50
N ILE A 117 -0.70 5.21 -2.37
CA ILE A 117 -0.42 6.66 -2.39
C ILE A 117 -1.59 7.36 -3.09
N HIS A 118 -2.18 8.36 -2.44
CA HIS A 118 -3.40 9.02 -2.92
C HIS A 118 -3.13 10.37 -3.61
N GLN A 119 -1.95 10.96 -3.44
CA GLN A 119 -1.57 12.24 -4.04
C GLN A 119 -0.23 12.13 -4.78
N GLY A 120 -0.05 12.94 -5.82
CA GLY A 120 1.20 12.98 -6.59
C GLY A 120 1.35 11.89 -7.65
N LEU A 121 0.45 10.90 -7.67
CA LEU A 121 0.26 10.02 -8.82
C LEU A 121 -0.71 10.69 -9.78
N ASP A 122 -0.32 10.79 -11.05
CA ASP A 122 -1.18 11.29 -12.11
C ASP A 122 -1.82 10.06 -12.79
N PRO A 123 -3.09 9.71 -12.49
CA PRO A 123 -3.71 8.51 -13.05
C PRO A 123 -3.75 8.56 -14.58
N LEU A 124 -3.73 9.76 -15.17
CA LEU A 124 -3.72 9.97 -16.62
C LEU A 124 -2.36 9.75 -17.29
N LYS A 125 -1.24 9.71 -16.53
CA LYS A 125 0.08 9.40 -17.11
C LYS A 125 0.27 7.92 -17.44
N PHE A 126 -0.52 7.05 -16.81
CA PHE A 126 -0.43 5.59 -16.99
C PHE A 126 -1.49 5.02 -17.91
N LEU A 127 -2.47 5.84 -18.35
CA LEU A 127 -3.40 5.44 -19.39
C LEU A 127 -2.70 5.57 -20.76
N PRO A 128 -2.84 4.57 -21.66
CA PRO A 128 -2.37 4.73 -23.02
C PRO A 128 -3.06 5.97 -23.61
N LYS A 129 -2.25 6.91 -24.12
CA LYS A 129 -2.78 8.13 -24.75
C LYS A 129 -3.76 7.72 -25.83
N LEU A 130 -5.06 7.96 -25.60
CA LEU A 130 -6.06 7.82 -26.64
C LEU A 130 -5.65 8.78 -27.76
N LYS A 131 -5.32 8.24 -28.94
CA LYS A 131 -5.12 9.04 -30.14
C LYS A 131 -6.43 9.78 -30.40
N GLN A 132 -6.45 11.07 -30.08
CA GLN A 132 -7.52 11.94 -30.53
C GLN A 132 -7.40 12.04 -32.05
N ASN A 133 -8.28 11.36 -32.77
CA ASN A 133 -8.52 11.69 -34.17
C ASN A 133 -9.15 13.09 -34.19
N LYS A 134 -8.43 14.05 -34.76
CA LYS A 134 -9.02 15.35 -35.11
C LYS A 134 -10.05 15.14 -36.24
N PRO A 135 -11.16 15.90 -36.23
CA PRO A 135 -12.11 15.90 -37.34
C PRO A 135 -11.46 16.39 -38.63
#